data_AF-A0A845PQZ8-F1
#
_entry.id   AF-A0A845PQZ8-F1
#
_cell.length_a   1.000
_cell.length_b   1.000
_cell.length_c   1.000
_cell.angle_alpha   90.00
_cell.angle_beta   90.00
_cell.angle_gamma   90.00
#
_symmetry.space_group_name_H-M   'P 1'
#
loop_
_entity.id
_entity.type
_entity.pdbx_description
1 polymer ?
#
loop_
_entity_poly.entity_id
_entity_poly.type
_entity_poly.pdbx_seq_one_letter_code
_entity_poly.pdbx_strand_id
1 'polypeptide(L)'
;MKFRYARHTSNLQIIKQFYTHILGLEVLGVFEDHEGYEGLFLGKKNENWHLEFTASLTTPKHFPAADDLLVFYPESTQELNLISERITTSKITRFTPQNPYWEKKAIYIKDPDGYGVIIVKKTVEPPVGLSTLRLKVCGLVLLNQVQELQGLNIDFLGFIFYPASPRYALHHLSTEDIAAIDHKGKVGVFVNEALEKVVEMAQKAKLSYLQLHGDENQDFLQNLRIYLPRIKIIKTFRIGANPNIKRIQKLIENFEDDLDYILFDTDTESYGGSGQLFDWGILDQLHIHKPYLLGGGISLENISAIQSLKIKPSALDINSKFEYQPGNKNLDLIKEFIQRYKQLK
;
A
#
# COMPACT_ATOMS: atom_id res chain seq x y z
N MET A 1 1.81 -18.85 1.25
CA MET A 1 1.09 -19.54 2.35
C MET A 1 -0.32 -19.00 2.39
N LYS A 2 -1.36 -19.86 2.45
CA LYS A 2 -2.76 -19.44 2.62
C LYS A 2 -3.12 -19.58 4.10
N PHE A 3 -3.69 -18.55 4.72
CA PHE A 3 -4.09 -18.59 6.13
C PHE A 3 -5.58 -18.90 6.23
N ARG A 4 -5.96 -19.74 7.20
CA ARG A 4 -7.35 -20.06 7.51
C ARG A 4 -7.53 -20.15 9.01
N TYR A 5 -8.57 -19.52 9.53
CA TYR A 5 -9.04 -19.71 10.90
C TYR A 5 -10.35 -20.49 10.86
N ALA A 6 -10.37 -21.71 11.39
CA ALA A 6 -11.55 -22.58 11.41
C ALA A 6 -12.15 -22.67 12.81
N ARG A 7 -13.48 -22.57 12.92
CA ARG A 7 -14.20 -22.65 14.19
C ARG A 7 -15.54 -23.37 14.03
N HIS A 8 -15.86 -24.26 14.99
CA HIS A 8 -17.19 -24.86 15.06
C HIS A 8 -18.22 -23.85 15.57
N THR A 9 -19.47 -23.93 15.13
CA THR A 9 -20.57 -23.07 15.61
C THR A 9 -21.85 -23.89 15.79
N SER A 10 -22.70 -23.41 16.69
CA SER A 10 -24.03 -23.98 16.89
C SER A 10 -25.03 -23.55 15.81
N ASN A 11 -24.75 -22.48 15.06
CA ASN A 11 -25.67 -21.95 14.06
C ASN A 11 -24.94 -21.20 12.92
N LEU A 12 -24.68 -21.91 11.83
CA LEU A 12 -24.03 -21.33 10.64
C LEU A 12 -24.79 -20.16 10.04
N GLN A 13 -26.12 -20.18 10.09
CA GLN A 13 -26.94 -19.14 9.46
C GLN A 13 -26.85 -17.81 10.22
N ILE A 14 -26.84 -17.83 11.55
CA ILE A 14 -26.67 -16.62 12.36
C ILE A 14 -25.25 -16.07 12.21
N ILE A 15 -24.24 -16.96 12.18
CA ILE A 15 -22.84 -16.56 11.90
C ILE A 15 -22.71 -15.90 10.53
N LYS A 16 -23.25 -16.55 9.49
CA LYS A 16 -23.29 -15.99 8.13
C LYS A 16 -23.87 -14.58 8.15
N GLN A 17 -25.08 -14.42 8.70
CA GLN A 17 -25.76 -13.13 8.75
C GLN A 17 -24.93 -12.07 9.49
N PHE A 18 -24.36 -12.40 10.64
CA PHE A 18 -23.53 -11.47 11.40
C PHE A 18 -22.34 -10.98 10.58
N TYR A 19 -21.51 -11.89 10.06
CA TYR A 19 -20.27 -11.51 9.38
C TYR A 19 -20.53 -10.87 8.01
N THR A 20 -21.57 -11.28 7.27
CA THR A 20 -21.89 -10.64 5.99
C THR A 20 -22.61 -9.31 6.17
N HIS A 21 -23.59 -9.22 7.09
CA HIS A 21 -24.39 -8.01 7.25
C HIS A 21 -23.67 -6.92 8.04
N ILE A 22 -23.01 -7.29 9.14
CA ILE A 22 -22.35 -6.33 10.03
C ILE A 22 -20.99 -5.92 9.47
N LEU A 23 -20.13 -6.91 9.20
CA LEU A 23 -18.76 -6.65 8.75
C LEU A 23 -18.63 -6.53 7.23
N GLY A 24 -19.67 -6.88 6.46
CA GLY A 24 -19.62 -6.78 4.99
C GLY A 24 -18.76 -7.86 4.34
N LEU A 25 -18.47 -8.97 5.03
CA LEU A 25 -17.75 -10.08 4.43
C LEU A 25 -18.61 -10.77 3.35
N GLU A 26 -17.93 -11.43 2.42
CA GLU A 26 -18.53 -12.21 1.34
C GLU A 26 -18.52 -13.69 1.68
N VAL A 27 -19.50 -14.43 1.17
CA VAL A 27 -19.48 -15.90 1.17
C VAL A 27 -18.56 -16.37 0.06
N LEU A 28 -17.44 -16.97 0.44
CA LEU A 28 -16.44 -17.49 -0.50
C LEU A 28 -16.75 -18.92 -0.94
N GLY A 29 -17.49 -19.66 -0.12
CA GLY A 29 -17.91 -21.03 -0.41
C GLY A 29 -18.76 -21.61 0.71
N VAL A 30 -19.46 -22.70 0.40
CA VAL A 30 -20.24 -23.52 1.33
C VAL A 30 -20.02 -24.99 1.00
N PHE A 31 -20.19 -25.86 1.99
CA PHE A 31 -20.26 -27.31 1.79
C PHE A 31 -21.31 -27.92 2.71
N GLU A 32 -21.90 -29.02 2.29
CA GLU A 32 -22.94 -29.77 3.01
C GLU A 32 -22.57 -31.25 3.04
N ASP A 33 -22.97 -31.94 4.11
CA ASP A 33 -22.80 -33.39 4.33
C ASP A 33 -21.38 -33.93 4.06
N HIS A 34 -20.37 -33.15 4.44
CA HIS A 34 -18.98 -33.56 4.35
C HIS A 34 -18.59 -34.29 5.64
N GLU A 35 -18.79 -35.62 5.66
CA GLU A 35 -18.54 -36.48 6.82
C GLU A 35 -19.36 -36.06 8.06
N GLY A 36 -20.61 -35.65 7.85
CA GLY A 36 -21.50 -35.20 8.93
C GLY A 36 -21.28 -33.75 9.36
N TYR A 37 -20.51 -32.97 8.58
CA TYR A 37 -20.35 -31.53 8.76
C TYR A 37 -20.91 -30.75 7.57
N GLU A 38 -21.45 -29.59 7.88
CA GLU A 38 -21.68 -28.50 6.94
C GLU A 38 -20.76 -27.33 7.31
N GLY A 39 -20.44 -26.49 6.32
CA GLY A 39 -19.53 -25.38 6.56
C GLY A 39 -19.65 -24.23 5.60
N LEU A 40 -19.05 -23.12 6.03
CA LEU A 40 -19.17 -21.80 5.46
C LEU A 40 -17.81 -21.11 5.47
N PHE A 41 -17.38 -20.62 4.31
CA PHE A 41 -16.18 -19.81 4.16
C PHE A 41 -16.55 -18.34 3.98
N LEU A 42 -16.01 -17.46 4.83
CA LEU A 42 -16.25 -16.01 4.80
C LEU A 42 -14.94 -15.24 4.69
N GLY A 43 -14.94 -14.15 3.91
CA GLY A 43 -13.79 -13.26 3.76
C GLY A 43 -14.05 -12.14 2.75
N LYS A 44 -13.00 -11.44 2.32
CA LYS A 44 -13.08 -10.51 1.18
C LYS A 44 -12.52 -11.19 -0.07
N LYS A 45 -13.09 -10.91 -1.24
CA LYS A 45 -12.49 -11.36 -2.51
C LYS A 45 -11.06 -10.83 -2.66
N ASN A 46 -10.18 -11.66 -3.21
CA ASN A 46 -8.77 -11.37 -3.46
C ASN A 46 -7.88 -11.22 -2.21
N GLU A 47 -8.40 -11.50 -1.02
CA GLU A 47 -7.58 -11.60 0.20
C GLU A 47 -6.99 -13.02 0.37
N ASN A 48 -5.86 -13.11 1.06
CA ASN A 48 -5.14 -14.37 1.28
C ASN A 48 -5.46 -15.05 2.63
N TRP A 49 -6.57 -14.66 3.25
CA TRP A 49 -7.13 -15.21 4.47
C TRP A 49 -8.64 -15.42 4.34
N HIS A 50 -9.17 -16.37 5.10
CA HIS A 50 -10.61 -16.55 5.25
C HIS A 50 -10.94 -17.20 6.60
N LEU A 51 -12.17 -16.95 7.05
CA LEU A 51 -12.77 -17.64 8.19
C LEU A 51 -13.53 -18.86 7.67
N GLU A 52 -13.37 -19.98 8.35
CA GLU A 52 -14.17 -21.18 8.14
C GLU A 52 -15.02 -21.43 9.38
N PHE A 53 -16.32 -21.57 9.19
CA PHE A 53 -17.24 -21.98 10.23
C PHE A 53 -17.84 -23.33 9.86
N THR A 54 -17.92 -24.24 10.82
CA THR A 54 -18.48 -25.59 10.61
C THR A 54 -19.56 -25.87 11.63
N ALA A 55 -20.62 -26.59 11.25
CA ALA A 55 -21.61 -27.15 12.16
C ALA A 55 -21.77 -28.66 11.93
N SER A 56 -22.23 -29.35 12.95
CA SER A 56 -22.52 -30.79 12.94
C SER A 56 -23.61 -31.12 13.95
N LEU A 57 -23.97 -32.39 14.07
CA LEU A 57 -24.96 -32.86 15.06
C LEU A 57 -24.55 -32.59 16.52
N THR A 58 -23.26 -32.35 16.79
CA THR A 58 -22.77 -32.03 18.13
C THR A 58 -22.78 -30.52 18.36
N THR A 59 -23.48 -30.04 19.38
CA THR A 59 -23.45 -28.61 19.73
C THR A 59 -22.15 -28.24 20.46
N PRO A 60 -21.39 -27.24 19.98
CA PRO A 60 -20.16 -26.82 20.64
C PRO A 60 -20.46 -26.05 21.92
N LYS A 61 -19.53 -26.09 22.89
CA LYS A 61 -19.53 -25.21 24.06
C LYS A 61 -18.39 -24.22 23.92
N HIS A 62 -18.71 -22.95 23.78
CA HIS A 62 -17.73 -21.87 23.62
C HIS A 62 -17.42 -21.21 24.95
N PHE A 63 -16.13 -21.05 25.25
CA PHE A 63 -15.63 -20.30 26.41
C PHE A 63 -14.48 -19.36 25.99
N PRO A 64 -14.72 -18.41 25.05
CA PRO A 64 -13.69 -17.50 24.61
C PRO A 64 -13.22 -16.63 25.79
N ALA A 65 -11.90 -16.51 25.94
CA ALA A 65 -11.31 -15.51 26.81
C ALA A 65 -11.65 -14.11 26.28
N ALA A 66 -11.59 -13.10 27.15
CA ALA A 66 -11.92 -11.73 26.74
C ALA A 66 -10.98 -11.17 25.64
N ASP A 67 -9.78 -11.74 25.51
CA ASP A 67 -8.77 -11.37 24.52
C ASP A 67 -8.65 -12.39 23.36
N ASP A 68 -9.59 -13.35 23.25
CA ASP A 68 -9.75 -14.16 22.04
C ASP A 68 -10.51 -13.35 20.98
N LEU A 69 -9.75 -12.56 20.22
CA LEU A 69 -10.27 -11.52 19.34
C LEU A 69 -10.04 -11.83 17.86
N LEU A 70 -11.06 -11.59 17.04
CA LEU A 70 -10.88 -11.30 15.63
C LEU A 70 -10.75 -9.78 15.45
N VAL A 71 -9.62 -9.33 14.90
CA VAL A 71 -9.30 -7.91 14.73
C VAL A 71 -9.36 -7.54 13.26
N PHE A 72 -10.22 -6.58 12.90
CA PHE A 72 -10.38 -6.09 11.55
C PHE A 72 -9.95 -4.63 11.45
N TYR A 73 -9.19 -4.32 10.41
CA TYR A 73 -8.74 -2.97 10.06
C TYR A 73 -9.48 -2.51 8.80
N PRO A 74 -10.52 -1.67 8.91
CA PRO A 74 -11.17 -1.08 7.74
C PRO A 74 -10.18 -0.28 6.88
N GLU A 75 -10.27 -0.42 5.56
CA GLU A 75 -9.40 0.26 4.59
C GLU A 75 -9.73 1.76 4.46
N SER A 76 -10.98 2.13 4.78
CA SER A 76 -11.46 3.51 4.66
C SER A 76 -12.33 3.94 5.83
N THR A 77 -12.39 5.26 6.06
CA THR A 77 -13.32 5.87 7.02
C THR A 77 -14.78 5.57 6.64
N GLN A 78 -15.06 5.49 5.34
CA GLN A 78 -16.39 5.13 4.83
C GLN A 78 -16.79 3.71 5.24
N GLU A 79 -15.89 2.74 5.08
CA GLU A 79 -16.12 1.35 5.51
C GLU A 79 -16.35 1.26 7.02
N LEU A 80 -15.51 1.94 7.83
CA LEU A 80 -15.70 2.02 9.28
C LEU A 80 -17.07 2.62 9.66
N ASN A 81 -17.48 3.70 9.00
CA ASN A 81 -18.76 4.36 9.27
C ASN A 81 -19.94 3.44 8.92
N LEU A 82 -19.88 2.75 7.77
CA LEU A 82 -20.90 1.77 7.37
C LEU A 82 -21.02 0.62 8.38
N ILE A 83 -19.89 0.06 8.82
CA ILE A 83 -19.89 -0.99 9.85
C ILE A 83 -20.48 -0.46 11.16
N SER A 84 -20.08 0.74 11.60
CA SER A 84 -20.62 1.37 12.82
C SER A 84 -22.14 1.61 12.74
N GLU A 85 -22.65 2.01 11.58
CA GLU A 85 -24.07 2.18 11.33
C GLU A 85 -24.81 0.84 11.41
N ARG A 86 -24.31 -0.21 10.73
CA ARG A 86 -24.87 -1.56 10.77
C ARG A 86 -24.94 -2.13 12.17
N ILE A 87 -23.88 -1.97 12.97
CA ILE A 87 -23.85 -2.33 14.39
C ILE A 87 -24.99 -1.64 15.16
N THR A 88 -25.17 -0.35 14.92
CA THR A 88 -26.18 0.49 15.59
C THR A 88 -27.60 0.08 15.18
N THR A 89 -27.87 -0.04 13.89
CA THR A 89 -29.18 -0.43 13.33
C THR A 89 -29.57 -1.84 13.74
N SER A 90 -28.60 -2.76 13.83
CA SER A 90 -28.81 -4.14 14.27
C SER A 90 -28.89 -4.28 15.80
N LYS A 91 -28.79 -3.17 16.55
CA LYS A 91 -28.84 -3.13 18.02
C LYS A 91 -27.83 -4.06 18.70
N ILE A 92 -26.65 -4.24 18.10
CA ILE A 92 -25.59 -5.07 18.68
C ILE A 92 -24.95 -4.31 19.84
N THR A 93 -24.89 -4.99 21.00
CA THR A 93 -24.26 -4.44 22.20
C THR A 93 -22.76 -4.23 21.98
N ARG A 94 -22.29 -3.02 22.30
CA ARG A 94 -20.88 -2.70 22.37
C ARG A 94 -20.37 -2.97 23.78
N PHE A 95 -19.16 -3.50 23.87
CA PHE A 95 -18.53 -3.85 25.14
C PHE A 95 -17.25 -3.03 25.34
N THR A 96 -16.75 -2.99 26.57
CA THR A 96 -15.41 -2.48 26.85
C THR A 96 -14.41 -3.63 26.71
N PRO A 97 -13.35 -3.48 25.89
CA PRO A 97 -12.33 -4.50 25.73
C PRO A 97 -11.49 -4.63 27.02
N GLN A 98 -11.04 -5.86 27.35
CA GLN A 98 -10.19 -6.09 28.51
C GLN A 98 -8.80 -5.44 28.35
N ASN A 99 -8.21 -5.55 27.16
CA ASN A 99 -6.98 -4.84 26.84
C ASN A 99 -7.24 -3.32 26.65
N PRO A 100 -6.68 -2.43 27.50
CA PRO A 100 -6.90 -0.98 27.44
C PRO A 100 -6.43 -0.35 26.12
N TYR A 101 -5.54 -1.02 25.37
CA TYR A 101 -5.12 -0.57 24.04
C TYR A 101 -6.33 -0.30 23.14
N TRP A 102 -7.38 -1.11 23.22
CA TRP A 102 -8.54 -1.02 22.32
C TRP A 102 -9.58 0.02 22.73
N GLU A 103 -9.62 0.45 23.98
CA GLU A 103 -10.74 1.22 24.59
C GLU A 103 -11.12 2.46 23.78
N LYS A 104 -10.13 3.28 23.41
CA LYS A 104 -10.34 4.49 22.60
C LYS A 104 -10.19 4.22 21.11
N LYS A 105 -9.55 3.10 20.77
CA LYS A 105 -8.96 2.81 19.47
C LYS A 105 -9.84 1.98 18.55
N ALA A 106 -10.87 1.33 19.08
CA ALA A 106 -11.71 0.43 18.31
C ALA A 106 -13.19 0.50 18.73
N ILE A 107 -14.02 -0.18 17.95
CA ILE A 107 -15.35 -0.64 18.35
C ILE A 107 -15.19 -2.11 18.74
N TYR A 108 -15.66 -2.48 19.92
CA TYR A 108 -15.66 -3.86 20.40
C TYR A 108 -17.08 -4.39 20.51
N ILE A 109 -17.34 -5.51 19.83
CA ILE A 109 -18.59 -6.25 19.87
C ILE A 109 -18.29 -7.74 20.07
N LYS A 110 -19.32 -8.54 20.31
CA LYS A 110 -19.23 -10.00 20.30
C LYS A 110 -19.96 -10.57 19.11
N ASP A 111 -19.43 -11.64 18.56
CA ASP A 111 -20.13 -12.44 17.58
C ASP A 111 -21.20 -13.33 18.26
N PRO A 112 -22.05 -14.03 17.48
CA PRO A 112 -23.11 -14.89 18.00
C PRO A 112 -22.64 -16.04 18.91
N ASP A 113 -21.40 -16.50 18.75
CA ASP A 113 -20.81 -17.55 19.59
C ASP A 113 -20.08 -16.96 20.83
N GLY A 114 -20.11 -15.64 21.00
CA GLY A 114 -19.55 -14.92 22.15
C GLY A 114 -18.09 -14.51 22.01
N TYR A 115 -17.45 -14.74 20.85
CA TYR A 115 -16.06 -14.34 20.60
C TYR A 115 -15.97 -12.84 20.37
N GLY A 116 -14.85 -12.27 20.78
CA GLY A 116 -14.62 -10.85 20.63
C GLY A 116 -14.32 -10.46 19.18
N VAL A 117 -14.91 -9.36 18.72
CA VAL A 117 -14.67 -8.78 17.40
C VAL A 117 -14.31 -7.30 17.58
N ILE A 118 -13.12 -6.94 17.11
CA ILE A 118 -12.56 -5.60 17.17
C ILE A 118 -12.58 -4.99 15.77
N ILE A 119 -13.16 -3.80 15.65
CA ILE A 119 -13.12 -2.99 14.44
C ILE A 119 -12.30 -1.72 14.74
N VAL A 120 -11.10 -1.65 14.19
CA VAL A 120 -10.13 -0.59 14.52
C VAL A 120 -10.53 0.74 13.89
N LYS A 121 -10.48 1.83 14.66
CA LYS A 121 -10.72 3.19 14.17
C LYS A 121 -9.46 3.70 13.46
N LYS A 122 -9.61 4.28 12.26
CA LYS A 122 -8.49 4.68 11.37
C LYS A 122 -7.47 5.67 11.99
N THR A 123 -7.80 6.34 13.10
CA THR A 123 -6.86 7.20 13.84
C THR A 123 -5.77 6.43 14.58
N VAL A 124 -5.76 5.10 14.45
CA VAL A 124 -4.83 4.19 15.08
C VAL A 124 -4.12 3.44 13.97
N GLU A 125 -2.87 3.82 13.73
CA GLU A 125 -1.99 2.92 12.99
C GLU A 125 -1.98 1.56 13.71
N PRO A 126 -1.99 0.46 12.94
CA PRO A 126 -1.84 -0.87 13.52
C PRO A 126 -0.70 -0.89 14.55
N PRO A 127 -0.78 -1.67 15.63
CA PRO A 127 0.33 -1.77 16.58
C PRO A 127 1.62 -2.02 15.80
N VAL A 128 2.69 -1.32 16.21
CA VAL A 128 4.02 -1.37 15.60
C VAL A 128 4.33 -2.83 15.23
N GLY A 129 4.38 -3.10 13.92
CA GLY A 129 4.41 -4.45 13.36
C GLY A 129 3.58 -4.62 12.08
N LEU A 130 2.46 -3.91 11.94
CA LEU A 130 1.53 -4.02 10.80
C LEU A 130 1.62 -2.85 9.78
N SER A 131 2.66 -1.99 9.85
CA SER A 131 2.97 -1.08 8.74
C SER A 131 3.53 -1.88 7.57
N THR A 132 2.69 -2.40 6.68
CA THR A 132 3.16 -3.08 5.46
C THR A 132 4.08 -2.11 4.72
N LEU A 133 5.36 -2.48 4.56
CA LEU A 133 6.27 -1.76 3.69
C LEU A 133 5.56 -1.57 2.37
N ARG A 134 5.36 -0.32 1.96
CA ARG A 134 4.98 -0.08 0.58
C ARG A 134 6.24 -0.04 -0.26
N LEU A 135 6.26 -0.78 -1.35
CA LEU A 135 7.40 -0.85 -2.26
C LEU A 135 7.01 -0.38 -3.65
N LYS A 136 7.83 0.52 -4.20
CA LYS A 136 7.81 0.93 -5.59
C LYS A 136 9.00 0.31 -6.31
N VAL A 137 8.74 -0.38 -7.41
CA VAL A 137 9.78 -0.86 -8.33
C VAL A 137 9.71 -0.03 -9.60
N CYS A 138 10.72 0.80 -9.81
CA CYS A 138 10.77 1.77 -10.91
C CYS A 138 11.54 1.24 -12.12
N GLY A 139 11.30 1.79 -13.32
CA GLY A 139 12.06 1.47 -14.52
C GLY A 139 11.74 0.12 -15.13
N LEU A 140 10.47 -0.27 -15.11
CA LEU A 140 9.99 -1.54 -15.67
C LEU A 140 9.82 -1.43 -17.19
N VAL A 141 10.42 -2.37 -17.93
CA VAL A 141 10.31 -2.43 -19.40
C VAL A 141 9.94 -3.82 -19.93
N LEU A 142 9.87 -4.84 -19.06
CA LEU A 142 9.59 -6.24 -19.44
C LEU A 142 8.28 -6.73 -18.80
N LEU A 143 7.31 -7.14 -19.61
CA LEU A 143 5.97 -7.50 -19.14
C LEU A 143 5.97 -8.74 -18.24
N ASN A 144 6.81 -9.74 -18.52
CA ASN A 144 6.96 -10.93 -17.69
C ASN A 144 7.43 -10.56 -16.27
N GLN A 145 8.39 -9.63 -16.14
CA GLN A 145 8.84 -9.16 -14.83
C GLN A 145 7.75 -8.39 -14.10
N VAL A 146 6.92 -7.62 -14.81
CA VAL A 146 5.76 -6.96 -14.19
C VAL A 146 4.79 -7.99 -13.59
N GLN A 147 4.45 -9.04 -14.34
CA GLN A 147 3.53 -10.09 -13.87
C GLN A 147 4.08 -10.80 -12.63
N GLU A 148 5.38 -11.10 -12.60
CA GLU A 148 6.02 -11.70 -11.43
C GLU A 148 6.00 -10.75 -10.22
N LEU A 149 6.25 -9.46 -10.43
CA LEU A 149 6.19 -8.44 -9.37
C LEU A 149 4.78 -8.26 -8.80
N GLN A 150 3.71 -8.42 -9.61
CA GLN A 150 2.34 -8.44 -9.10
C GLN A 150 2.13 -9.58 -8.08
N GLY A 151 2.77 -10.74 -8.29
CA GLY A 151 2.75 -11.86 -7.34
C GLY A 151 3.51 -11.61 -6.02
N LEU A 152 4.33 -10.56 -5.96
CA LEU A 152 5.09 -10.16 -4.76
C LEU A 152 4.40 -9.07 -3.94
N ASN A 153 3.18 -8.67 -4.30
CA ASN A 153 2.42 -7.57 -3.66
C ASN A 153 3.18 -6.23 -3.68
N ILE A 154 3.80 -5.91 -4.82
CA ILE A 154 4.44 -4.61 -5.03
C ILE A 154 3.38 -3.51 -5.14
N ASP A 155 3.47 -2.45 -4.34
CA ASP A 155 2.45 -1.40 -4.29
C ASP A 155 2.47 -0.47 -5.50
N PHE A 156 3.65 -0.23 -6.08
CA PHE A 156 3.81 0.70 -7.20
C PHE A 156 4.72 0.11 -8.29
N LEU A 157 4.23 0.15 -9.53
CA LEU A 157 4.95 -0.27 -10.73
C LEU A 157 5.30 0.97 -11.54
N GLY A 158 6.59 1.31 -11.61
CA GLY A 158 7.07 2.54 -12.25
C GLY A 158 7.52 2.31 -13.70
N PHE A 159 6.89 3.03 -14.62
CA PHE A 159 7.23 3.06 -16.05
C PHE A 159 7.81 4.43 -16.39
N ILE A 160 9.02 4.47 -16.95
CA ILE A 160 9.69 5.74 -17.26
C ILE A 160 9.31 6.18 -18.67
N PHE A 161 8.69 7.35 -18.77
CA PHE A 161 8.27 8.00 -20.01
C PHE A 161 9.22 9.14 -20.42
N TYR A 162 10.51 9.00 -20.08
CA TYR A 162 11.56 9.94 -20.48
C TYR A 162 12.50 9.30 -21.51
N PRO A 163 12.48 9.73 -22.79
CA PRO A 163 13.22 9.07 -23.87
C PRO A 163 14.72 8.95 -23.68
N ALA A 164 15.36 9.90 -22.97
CA ALA A 164 16.80 9.83 -22.72
C ALA A 164 17.17 8.86 -21.59
N SER A 165 16.19 8.26 -20.90
CA SER A 165 16.45 7.23 -19.90
C SER A 165 16.80 5.90 -20.58
N PRO A 166 17.84 5.18 -20.13
CA PRO A 166 18.10 3.81 -20.59
C PRO A 166 16.99 2.82 -20.18
N ARG A 167 16.02 3.28 -19.37
CA ARG A 167 14.86 2.53 -18.89
C ARG A 167 13.56 3.05 -19.49
N TYR A 168 13.61 3.75 -20.62
CA TYR A 168 12.43 4.26 -21.29
C TYR A 168 11.49 3.12 -21.68
N ALA A 169 10.28 3.12 -21.11
CA ALA A 169 9.36 2.00 -21.22
C ALA A 169 8.94 1.72 -22.66
N LEU A 170 8.76 2.78 -23.47
CA LEU A 170 8.25 2.65 -24.84
C LEU A 170 9.27 2.14 -25.85
N HIS A 171 10.50 1.83 -25.44
CA HIS A 171 11.40 1.00 -26.26
C HIS A 171 10.97 -0.47 -26.33
N HIS A 172 10.21 -0.95 -25.34
CA HIS A 172 9.89 -2.37 -25.18
C HIS A 172 8.40 -2.66 -24.98
N LEU A 173 7.64 -1.69 -24.45
CA LEU A 173 6.21 -1.81 -24.19
C LEU A 173 5.44 -0.76 -24.98
N SER A 174 4.23 -1.09 -25.42
CA SER A 174 3.27 -0.10 -25.88
C SER A 174 2.49 0.50 -24.71
N THR A 175 1.80 1.63 -24.94
CA THR A 175 0.86 2.17 -23.95
C THR A 175 -0.28 1.19 -23.67
N GLU A 176 -0.67 0.41 -24.66
CA GLU A 176 -1.70 -0.62 -24.60
C GLU A 176 -1.28 -1.79 -23.70
N ASP A 177 -0.01 -2.22 -23.80
CA ASP A 177 0.57 -3.23 -22.89
C ASP A 177 0.49 -2.74 -21.44
N ILE A 178 0.89 -1.48 -21.19
CA ILE A 178 0.83 -0.89 -19.84
C ILE A 178 -0.63 -0.73 -19.36
N ALA A 179 -1.54 -0.39 -20.26
CA ALA A 179 -2.96 -0.26 -19.96
C ALA A 179 -3.60 -1.59 -19.55
N ALA A 180 -3.17 -2.70 -20.17
CA ALA A 180 -3.68 -4.04 -19.92
C ALA A 180 -3.23 -4.64 -18.57
N ILE A 181 -2.19 -4.10 -17.95
CA ILE A 181 -1.75 -4.52 -16.61
C ILE A 181 -2.81 -4.16 -15.57
N ASP A 182 -3.40 -5.18 -14.93
CA ASP A 182 -4.37 -5.03 -13.85
C ASP A 182 -3.68 -4.74 -12.52
N HIS A 183 -3.29 -3.49 -12.33
CA HIS A 183 -2.62 -3.02 -11.13
C HIS A 183 -3.05 -1.59 -10.78
N LYS A 184 -3.40 -1.35 -9.52
CA LYS A 184 -3.86 -0.03 -9.04
C LYS A 184 -2.72 0.98 -8.83
N GLY A 185 -1.49 0.51 -8.83
CA GLY A 185 -0.28 1.29 -8.56
C GLY A 185 0.57 1.63 -9.78
N LYS A 186 -0.01 1.82 -10.96
CA LYS A 186 0.77 2.16 -12.17
C LYS A 186 1.24 3.61 -12.11
N VAL A 187 2.55 3.82 -12.08
CA VAL A 187 3.21 5.13 -11.99
C VAL A 187 3.91 5.44 -13.31
N GLY A 188 3.57 6.56 -13.95
CA GLY A 188 4.37 7.09 -15.06
C GLY A 188 5.36 8.12 -14.56
N VAL A 189 6.64 7.97 -14.91
CA VAL A 189 7.70 8.91 -14.55
C VAL A 189 8.00 9.82 -15.73
N PHE A 190 7.85 11.12 -15.53
CA PHE A 190 8.05 12.15 -16.54
C PHE A 190 9.15 13.10 -16.09
N VAL A 191 9.87 13.66 -17.05
CA VAL A 191 10.89 14.66 -16.79
C VAL A 191 10.76 15.78 -17.81
N ASN A 192 10.28 16.95 -17.35
CA ASN A 192 10.12 18.17 -18.17
C ASN A 192 9.40 17.92 -19.51
N GLU A 193 8.44 16.99 -19.51
CA GLU A 193 7.67 16.64 -20.71
C GLU A 193 6.52 17.63 -20.90
N ALA A 194 6.11 17.84 -22.16
CA ALA A 194 4.98 18.73 -22.47
C ALA A 194 3.68 18.24 -21.82
N LEU A 195 2.88 19.18 -21.29
CA LEU A 195 1.65 18.89 -20.54
C LEU A 195 0.72 17.97 -21.32
N GLU A 196 0.49 18.29 -22.59
CA GLU A 196 -0.42 17.56 -23.49
C GLU A 196 0.02 16.10 -23.63
N LYS A 197 1.34 15.88 -23.73
CA LYS A 197 1.92 14.55 -23.89
C LYS A 197 1.87 13.75 -22.59
N VAL A 198 2.07 14.40 -21.43
CA VAL A 198 1.84 13.76 -20.12
C VAL A 198 0.39 13.31 -19.99
N VAL A 199 -0.57 14.17 -20.35
CA VAL A 199 -2.01 13.86 -20.32
C VAL A 199 -2.35 12.70 -21.25
N GLU A 200 -1.88 12.75 -22.48
CA GLU A 200 -2.09 11.70 -23.47
C GLU A 200 -1.55 10.34 -22.98
N MET A 201 -0.29 10.29 -22.53
CA MET A 201 0.34 9.06 -22.05
C MET A 201 -0.36 8.51 -20.82
N ALA A 202 -0.77 9.38 -19.88
CA ALA A 202 -1.47 8.98 -18.67
C ALA A 202 -2.81 8.30 -18.98
N GLN A 203 -3.56 8.85 -19.92
CA GLN A 203 -4.85 8.30 -20.34
C GLN A 203 -4.67 7.00 -21.13
N LYS A 204 -3.79 6.98 -22.14
CA LYS A 204 -3.54 5.79 -22.96
C LYS A 204 -3.06 4.60 -22.13
N ALA A 205 -2.07 4.82 -21.25
CA ALA A 205 -1.51 3.77 -20.39
C ALA A 205 -2.34 3.47 -19.12
N LYS A 206 -3.48 4.16 -18.93
CA LYS A 206 -4.34 4.06 -17.73
C LYS A 206 -3.55 4.18 -16.43
N LEU A 207 -2.69 5.18 -16.33
CA LEU A 207 -1.87 5.42 -15.15
C LEU A 207 -2.74 5.83 -13.95
N SER A 208 -2.30 5.44 -12.76
CA SER A 208 -2.94 5.85 -11.50
C SER A 208 -2.15 6.93 -10.77
N TYR A 209 -0.87 7.09 -11.12
CA TYR A 209 0.05 8.07 -10.54
C TYR A 209 0.92 8.72 -11.63
N LEU A 210 1.18 10.01 -11.49
CA LEU A 210 2.21 10.75 -12.22
C LEU A 210 3.35 11.08 -11.28
N GLN A 211 4.56 10.67 -11.63
CA GLN A 211 5.79 11.09 -10.96
C GLN A 211 6.47 12.16 -11.80
N LEU A 212 6.51 13.38 -11.27
CA LEU A 212 7.18 14.53 -11.87
C LEU A 212 8.60 14.63 -11.32
N HIS A 213 9.56 14.30 -12.17
CA HIS A 213 10.94 14.07 -11.74
C HIS A 213 11.91 15.16 -12.22
N GLY A 214 11.43 16.13 -13.00
CA GLY A 214 12.20 17.26 -13.49
C GLY A 214 12.05 18.53 -12.63
N ASP A 215 12.02 19.66 -13.33
CA ASP A 215 11.92 21.02 -12.83
C ASP A 215 10.52 21.60 -13.08
N GLU A 216 9.51 20.73 -13.20
CA GLU A 216 8.12 21.14 -13.39
C GLU A 216 7.67 22.07 -12.25
N ASN A 217 7.02 23.18 -12.62
CA ASN A 217 6.62 24.25 -11.70
C ASN A 217 5.16 24.10 -11.23
N GLN A 218 4.71 24.98 -10.32
CA GLN A 218 3.38 24.89 -9.72
C GLN A 218 2.26 25.02 -10.77
N ASP A 219 2.42 25.92 -11.75
CA ASP A 219 1.46 26.09 -12.83
C ASP A 219 1.28 24.80 -13.64
N PHE A 220 2.36 24.06 -13.89
CA PHE A 220 2.30 22.77 -14.56
C PHE A 220 1.48 21.75 -13.76
N LEU A 221 1.68 21.69 -12.44
CA LEU A 221 0.92 20.80 -11.56
C LEU A 221 -0.57 21.17 -11.49
N GLN A 222 -0.89 22.46 -11.39
CA GLN A 222 -2.27 22.94 -11.38
C GLN A 222 -2.98 22.57 -12.69
N ASN A 223 -2.32 22.76 -13.83
CA ASN A 223 -2.86 22.34 -15.12
C ASN A 223 -3.06 20.82 -15.19
N LEU A 224 -2.11 20.01 -14.71
CA LEU A 224 -2.30 18.56 -14.62
C LEU A 224 -3.52 18.18 -13.79
N ARG A 225 -3.78 18.86 -12.68
CA ARG A 225 -4.98 18.61 -11.85
C ARG A 225 -6.28 18.91 -12.58
N ILE A 226 -6.30 19.91 -13.45
CA ILE A 226 -7.46 20.22 -14.29
C ILE A 226 -7.74 19.09 -15.27
N TYR A 227 -6.71 18.61 -15.98
CA TYR A 227 -6.88 17.58 -17.02
C TYR A 227 -7.00 16.16 -16.47
N LEU A 228 -6.41 15.88 -15.30
CA LEU A 228 -6.33 14.56 -14.69
C LEU A 228 -6.73 14.58 -13.20
N PRO A 229 -7.97 15.00 -12.85
CA PRO A 229 -8.37 15.27 -11.46
C PRO A 229 -8.38 14.04 -10.54
N ARG A 230 -8.34 12.83 -11.10
CA ARG A 230 -8.37 11.56 -10.34
C ARG A 230 -6.99 10.90 -10.21
N ILE A 231 -6.01 11.34 -10.97
CA ILE A 231 -4.66 10.75 -10.95
C ILE A 231 -3.87 11.41 -9.83
N LYS A 232 -3.15 10.58 -9.07
CA LYS A 232 -2.33 11.06 -7.96
C LYS A 232 -1.00 11.61 -8.45
N ILE A 233 -0.51 12.69 -7.85
CA ILE A 233 0.75 13.34 -8.26
C ILE A 233 1.83 13.10 -7.19
N ILE A 234 2.98 12.61 -7.64
CA ILE A 234 4.21 12.42 -6.88
C ILE A 234 5.22 13.44 -7.41
N LYS A 235 5.69 14.38 -6.59
CA LYS A 235 6.79 15.28 -6.98
C LYS A 235 8.10 14.78 -6.40
N THR A 236 9.11 14.61 -7.26
CA THR A 236 10.46 14.29 -6.81
C THR A 236 11.24 15.54 -6.46
N PHE A 237 11.87 15.53 -5.28
CA PHE A 237 12.88 16.48 -4.83
C PHE A 237 14.22 15.77 -4.83
N ARG A 238 15.11 16.20 -5.72
CA ARG A 238 16.47 15.66 -5.85
C ARG A 238 17.37 16.31 -4.81
N ILE A 239 18.12 15.48 -4.10
CA ILE A 239 19.02 15.89 -3.03
C ILE A 239 20.46 15.62 -3.47
N GLY A 240 21.24 16.68 -3.64
CA GLY A 240 22.69 16.58 -3.91
C GLY A 240 23.51 16.37 -2.63
N ALA A 241 24.82 16.12 -2.78
CA ALA A 241 25.73 15.84 -1.66
C ALA A 241 25.80 16.95 -0.59
N ASN A 242 25.58 18.22 -0.97
CA ASN A 242 25.57 19.37 -0.06
C ASN A 242 24.19 20.06 -0.10
N PRO A 243 23.16 19.48 0.54
CA PRO A 243 21.80 19.97 0.43
C PRO A 243 21.61 21.28 1.19
N ASN A 244 20.98 22.26 0.53
CA ASN A 244 20.50 23.45 1.22
C ASN A 244 19.08 23.19 1.76
N ILE A 245 19.00 22.85 3.05
CA ILE A 245 17.74 22.49 3.73
C ILE A 245 16.69 23.58 3.60
N LYS A 246 17.05 24.86 3.75
CA LYS A 246 16.10 25.98 3.61
C LYS A 246 15.51 26.07 2.21
N ARG A 247 16.33 25.84 1.19
CA ARG A 247 15.87 25.81 -0.21
C ARG A 247 14.95 24.62 -0.47
N ILE A 248 15.28 23.43 0.03
CA ILE A 248 14.47 22.22 -0.13
C ILE A 248 13.12 22.41 0.58
N GLN A 249 13.13 22.88 1.82
CA GLN A 249 11.92 23.18 2.60
C GLN A 249 11.00 24.14 1.85
N LYS A 250 11.54 25.26 1.35
CA LYS A 250 10.75 26.23 0.57
C LYS A 250 10.17 25.62 -0.72
N LEU A 251 10.92 24.76 -1.39
CA LEU A 251 10.41 24.07 -2.58
C LEU A 251 9.26 23.14 -2.21
N ILE A 252 9.35 22.39 -1.11
CA ILE A 252 8.26 21.51 -0.64
C ILE A 252 7.01 22.35 -0.36
N GLU A 253 7.13 23.42 0.41
CA GLU A 253 6.04 24.32 0.79
C GLU A 253 5.32 24.91 -0.43
N ASN A 254 6.06 25.24 -1.51
CA ASN A 254 5.47 25.78 -2.74
C ASN A 254 4.53 24.80 -3.45
N PHE A 255 4.68 23.50 -3.24
CA PHE A 255 3.89 22.47 -3.92
C PHE A 255 2.91 21.75 -3.00
N GLU A 256 3.06 21.87 -1.68
CA GLU A 256 2.54 20.90 -0.71
C GLU A 256 1.03 20.63 -0.86
N ASP A 257 0.22 21.65 -1.07
CA ASP A 257 -1.24 21.51 -1.19
C ASP A 257 -1.67 20.69 -2.40
N ASP A 258 -0.92 20.77 -3.50
CA ASP A 258 -1.23 20.15 -4.78
C ASP A 258 -0.67 18.72 -4.92
N LEU A 259 0.08 18.22 -3.94
CA LEU A 259 0.72 16.90 -3.97
C LEU A 259 -0.02 15.83 -3.18
N ASP A 260 -0.07 14.61 -3.73
CA ASP A 260 -0.48 13.41 -3.00
C ASP A 260 0.70 12.77 -2.27
N TYR A 261 1.88 12.76 -2.93
CA TYR A 261 3.11 12.21 -2.37
C TYR A 261 4.32 13.08 -2.73
N ILE A 262 5.30 13.03 -1.85
CA ILE A 262 6.65 13.56 -2.08
C ILE A 262 7.58 12.38 -2.35
N LEU A 263 8.59 12.54 -3.20
CA LEU A 263 9.66 11.56 -3.35
C LEU A 263 11.00 12.25 -3.17
N PHE A 264 11.84 11.74 -2.27
CA PHE A 264 13.23 12.20 -2.15
C PHE A 264 14.14 11.26 -2.91
N ASP A 265 14.90 11.78 -3.87
CA ASP A 265 15.85 11.00 -4.67
C ASP A 265 17.25 11.62 -4.57
N THR A 266 18.27 10.81 -4.83
CA THR A 266 19.65 11.29 -4.96
C THR A 266 19.81 12.04 -6.28
N ASP A 267 20.43 13.21 -6.23
CA ASP A 267 20.74 13.96 -7.44
C ASP A 267 21.83 13.27 -8.27
N THR A 268 21.55 13.07 -9.56
CA THR A 268 22.42 12.29 -10.46
C THR A 268 23.23 13.18 -11.38
N GLU A 269 24.37 12.70 -11.86
CA GLU A 269 25.25 13.41 -12.79
C GLU A 269 24.53 13.89 -14.06
N SER A 270 23.50 13.16 -14.49
CA SER A 270 22.68 13.52 -15.67
C SER A 270 21.95 14.86 -15.53
N TYR A 271 21.80 15.36 -14.30
CA TYR A 271 21.20 16.66 -13.98
C TYR A 271 22.18 17.59 -13.24
N GLY A 272 23.48 17.32 -13.30
CA GLY A 272 24.51 18.13 -12.64
C GLY A 272 24.75 17.80 -11.17
N GLY A 273 24.17 16.71 -10.67
CA GLY A 273 24.39 16.18 -9.33
C GLY A 273 25.67 15.33 -9.20
N SER A 274 26.07 15.00 -7.97
CA SER A 274 27.26 14.19 -7.69
C SER A 274 27.07 12.69 -7.90
N GLY A 275 25.84 12.21 -8.07
CA GLY A 275 25.51 10.77 -8.10
C GLY A 275 25.73 10.03 -6.76
N GLN A 276 26.38 10.68 -5.79
CA GLN A 276 26.58 10.18 -4.43
C GLN A 276 25.26 10.15 -3.66
N LEU A 277 24.97 8.99 -3.06
CA LEU A 277 23.86 8.81 -2.13
C LEU A 277 23.85 9.93 -1.09
N PHE A 278 22.75 10.66 -0.99
CA PHE A 278 22.62 11.68 0.05
C PHE A 278 22.42 11.04 1.42
N ASP A 279 22.88 11.71 2.47
CA ASP A 279 22.61 11.28 3.85
C ASP A 279 21.13 11.44 4.17
N TRP A 280 20.41 10.33 4.33
CA TRP A 280 18.98 10.33 4.63
C TRP A 280 18.65 11.06 5.94
N GLY A 281 19.60 11.21 6.87
CA GLY A 281 19.42 11.94 8.12
C GLY A 281 19.04 13.41 7.94
N ILE A 282 19.26 14.00 6.76
CA ILE A 282 18.78 15.35 6.46
C ILE A 282 17.25 15.45 6.46
N LEU A 283 16.53 14.34 6.19
CA LEU A 283 15.07 14.35 6.11
C LEU A 283 14.46 14.63 7.48
N ASP A 284 15.17 14.32 8.57
CA ASP A 284 14.76 14.63 9.94
C ASP A 284 14.86 16.14 10.26
N GLN A 285 15.46 16.94 9.36
CA GLN A 285 15.54 18.40 9.47
C GLN A 285 14.46 19.12 8.64
N LEU A 286 13.69 18.38 7.83
CA LEU A 286 12.61 18.91 7.01
C LEU A 286 11.27 18.75 7.72
N HIS A 287 10.38 19.72 7.53
CA HIS A 287 8.99 19.61 7.93
C HIS A 287 8.20 19.04 6.74
N ILE A 288 7.85 17.76 6.84
CA ILE A 288 7.19 17.00 5.76
C ILE A 288 5.78 16.63 6.25
N HIS A 289 4.72 17.29 5.75
CA HIS A 289 3.34 16.98 6.14
C HIS A 289 2.65 15.97 5.22
N LYS A 290 3.24 15.68 4.05
CA LYS A 290 2.74 14.70 3.08
C LYS A 290 3.43 13.34 3.21
N PRO A 291 2.76 12.22 2.87
CA PRO A 291 3.43 10.93 2.82
C PRO A 291 4.55 10.96 1.77
N TYR A 292 5.74 10.54 2.17
CA TYR A 292 6.91 10.58 1.29
C TYR A 292 7.43 9.19 0.92
N LEU A 293 7.94 9.07 -0.31
CA LEU A 293 8.71 7.94 -0.79
C LEU A 293 10.19 8.28 -0.65
N LEU A 294 10.97 7.30 -0.19
CA LEU A 294 12.42 7.40 -0.21
C LEU A 294 12.93 6.63 -1.42
N GLY A 295 13.63 7.32 -2.31
CA GLY A 295 14.38 6.75 -3.43
C GLY A 295 15.87 7.08 -3.30
N GLY A 296 16.61 6.90 -4.38
CA GLY A 296 18.03 7.25 -4.45
C GLY A 296 18.92 6.22 -3.78
N GLY A 297 19.50 5.34 -4.59
CA GLY A 297 20.56 4.43 -4.17
C GLY A 297 20.18 3.42 -3.07
N ILE A 298 18.89 3.19 -2.82
CA ILE A 298 18.43 2.11 -1.93
C ILE A 298 18.97 0.78 -2.44
N SER A 299 19.47 -0.04 -1.53
CA SER A 299 20.17 -1.30 -1.78
C SER A 299 20.04 -2.25 -0.60
N LEU A 300 20.53 -3.49 -0.73
CA LEU A 300 20.55 -4.45 0.36
C LEU A 300 21.54 -4.07 1.47
N GLU A 301 22.54 -3.26 1.15
CA GLU A 301 23.61 -2.83 2.04
C GLU A 301 23.20 -1.68 2.96
N ASN A 302 22.35 -0.76 2.48
CA ASN A 302 21.96 0.45 3.22
C ASN A 302 20.53 0.43 3.76
N ILE A 303 19.73 -0.61 3.49
CA ILE A 303 18.33 -0.68 3.91
C ILE A 303 18.14 -0.53 5.43
N SER A 304 19.09 -0.99 6.25
CA SER A 304 19.06 -0.85 7.71
C SER A 304 19.10 0.61 8.17
N ALA A 305 19.72 1.52 7.40
CA ALA A 305 19.78 2.94 7.74
C ALA A 305 18.39 3.61 7.75
N ILE A 306 17.37 3.01 7.15
CA ILE A 306 15.98 3.52 7.26
C ILE A 306 15.50 3.48 8.72
N GLN A 307 16.04 2.57 9.55
CA GLN A 307 15.69 2.47 10.96
C GLN A 307 16.13 3.69 11.79
N SER A 308 17.12 4.47 11.36
CA SER A 308 17.57 5.65 12.09
C SER A 308 16.73 6.91 11.83
N LEU A 309 15.93 6.94 10.76
CA LEU A 309 15.07 8.08 10.43
C LEU A 309 13.97 8.27 11.48
N LYS A 310 13.76 9.49 11.96
CA LYS A 310 12.67 9.79 12.91
C LYS A 310 11.31 9.64 12.24
N ILE A 311 11.17 10.18 11.04
CA ILE A 311 9.94 10.04 10.25
C ILE A 311 10.18 8.93 9.23
N LYS A 312 9.44 7.83 9.33
CA LYS A 312 9.59 6.71 8.41
C LYS A 312 9.00 7.00 7.03
N PRO A 313 9.64 6.56 5.94
CA PRO A 313 9.07 6.69 4.61
C PRO A 313 7.78 5.89 4.50
N SER A 314 6.83 6.46 3.77
CA SER A 314 5.56 5.83 3.45
C SER A 314 5.69 4.71 2.41
N ALA A 315 6.72 4.77 1.57
CA ALA A 315 7.14 3.70 0.66
C ALA A 315 8.64 3.84 0.34
N LEU A 316 9.26 2.75 -0.10
CA LEU A 316 10.61 2.78 -0.68
C LEU A 316 10.52 2.70 -2.21
N ASP A 317 11.36 3.44 -2.92
CA ASP A 317 11.48 3.40 -4.38
C ASP A 317 12.82 2.79 -4.78
N ILE A 318 12.77 1.59 -5.34
CA ILE A 318 13.94 0.84 -5.78
C ILE A 318 14.04 0.81 -7.30
N ASN A 319 15.27 0.91 -7.82
CA ASN A 319 15.51 0.92 -9.25
C ASN A 319 16.82 0.20 -9.64
N SER A 320 17.93 0.93 -9.77
CA SER A 320 19.16 0.46 -10.44
C SER A 320 19.96 -0.58 -9.67
N LYS A 321 19.89 -0.61 -8.34
CA LYS A 321 20.57 -1.60 -7.49
C LYS A 321 19.91 -2.98 -7.49
N PHE A 322 18.78 -3.12 -8.20
CA PHE A 322 17.97 -4.34 -8.30
C PHE A 322 17.82 -4.78 -9.76
N GLU A 323 18.87 -4.61 -10.55
CA GLU A 323 18.91 -4.88 -11.98
C GLU A 323 20.13 -5.72 -12.35
N TYR A 324 19.98 -6.59 -13.35
CA TYR A 324 21.13 -7.18 -14.06
C TYR A 324 21.75 -6.18 -15.03
N GLN A 325 20.90 -5.38 -15.68
CA GLN A 325 21.23 -4.28 -16.58
C GLN A 325 20.04 -3.30 -16.60
N PRO A 326 20.21 -2.04 -17.02
CA PRO A 326 19.12 -1.06 -17.04
C PRO A 326 17.83 -1.62 -17.66
N GLY A 327 16.73 -1.60 -16.90
CA GLY A 327 15.41 -2.09 -17.33
C GLY A 327 15.16 -3.59 -17.08
N ASN A 328 16.20 -4.40 -16.90
CA ASN A 328 16.08 -5.83 -16.59
C ASN A 328 16.26 -6.07 -15.09
N LYS A 329 15.15 -6.24 -14.37
CA LYS A 329 15.13 -6.41 -12.91
C LYS A 329 15.69 -7.76 -12.46
N ASN A 330 16.45 -7.76 -11.38
CA ASN A 330 16.82 -8.96 -10.66
C ASN A 330 15.76 -9.24 -9.59
N LEU A 331 14.80 -10.09 -9.92
CA LEU A 331 13.66 -10.41 -9.05
C LEU A 331 14.08 -11.11 -7.76
N ASP A 332 15.20 -11.84 -7.76
CA ASP A 332 15.68 -12.53 -6.56
C ASP A 332 16.28 -11.52 -5.56
N LEU A 333 17.01 -10.51 -6.04
CA LEU A 333 17.44 -9.39 -5.19
C LEU A 333 16.25 -8.61 -4.63
N ILE A 334 15.17 -8.44 -5.40
CA ILE A 334 13.94 -7.79 -4.91
C ILE A 334 13.26 -8.64 -3.83
N LYS A 335 13.15 -9.95 -4.03
CA LYS A 335 12.60 -10.87 -3.01
C LYS A 335 13.44 -10.84 -1.73
N GLU A 336 14.77 -10.86 -1.86
CA GLU A 336 15.69 -10.76 -0.74
C GLU A 336 15.51 -9.42 -0.01
N PHE A 337 15.38 -8.32 -0.74
CA PHE A 337 15.14 -6.99 -0.16
C PHE A 337 13.85 -6.94 0.66
N ILE A 338 12.76 -7.47 0.10
CA ILE A 338 11.49 -7.59 0.81
C ILE A 338 11.64 -8.42 2.09
N GLN A 339 12.41 -9.50 2.07
CA GLN A 339 12.68 -10.32 3.24
C GLN A 339 13.51 -9.57 4.29
N ARG A 340 14.64 -8.95 3.90
CA ARG A 340 15.48 -8.17 4.82
C ARG A 340 14.70 -7.04 5.46
N TYR A 341 13.88 -6.32 4.69
CA TYR A 341 13.07 -5.23 5.26
C TYR A 341 12.07 -5.75 6.31
N LYS A 342 11.43 -6.89 6.06
CA LYS A 342 10.51 -7.50 7.03
C LYS A 342 11.19 -7.86 8.35
N GLN A 343 12.51 -8.12 8.33
CA GLN A 343 13.31 -8.41 9.53
C GLN A 343 13.78 -7.14 10.28
N LEU A 344 13.74 -5.96 9.65
CA LEU A 344 14.08 -4.69 10.28
C LEU A 344 12.94 -4.12 11.15
N LYS A 345 11.84 -4.85 11.30
CA LYS A 345 10.67 -4.43 12.07
C LYS A 345 10.70 -4.88 13.51
#